data_AF-K9R1A1-F1
#
_entry.id   AF-K9R1A1-F1
#
_cell.length_a   1.000
_cell.length_b   1.000
_cell.length_c   1.000
_cell.angle_alpha   90.00
_cell.angle_beta   90.00
_cell.angle_gamma   90.00
#
_symmetry.space_group_name_H-M   'P 1'
#
loop_
_entity.id
_entity.type
_entity.pdbx_description
1 polymer ?
#
loop_
_entity_poly.entity_id
_entity_poly.type
_entity_poly.pdbx_seq_one_letter_code
_entity_poly.pdbx_strand_id
1 'polypeptide(L)'
;MTLVQTRLIPSLLLTFNFEFIMTFSNFSPTQPVILGFDPGKDKCGLAVMGLDRQLYYHQVVPSLEAITTIDFLRQQFPVSLMVMGNQTTAKRWKQQLHQELVEPLNIVLVDERYSTLEARDRYWQMYPPKGLTKLLPQGMRQPPRPIDDIVAILLIERYLNRLTEPVNS
;
A
#
# COMPACT_ATOMS: atom_id res chain seq x y z
N MET A 1 -17.66 38.26 24.89
CA MET A 1 -17.05 37.84 23.61
C MET A 1 -16.25 36.58 23.87
N THR A 2 -16.72 35.49 23.30
CA THR A 2 -16.17 34.13 23.36
C THR A 2 -14.80 34.08 22.68
N LEU A 3 -13.87 33.27 23.21
CA LEU A 3 -12.86 32.49 22.48
C LEU A 3 -12.19 31.56 23.53
N VAL A 4 -12.82 30.41 23.79
CA VAL A 4 -12.47 29.09 23.24
C VAL A 4 -11.09 28.62 23.71
N GLN A 5 -11.17 27.90 24.82
CA GLN A 5 -10.31 26.85 25.34
C GLN A 5 -9.66 26.01 24.22
N THR A 6 -8.36 26.19 23.98
CA THR A 6 -7.54 25.23 23.25
C THR A 6 -7.41 23.97 24.08
N ARG A 7 -8.25 22.97 23.76
CA ARG A 7 -8.11 21.61 24.25
C ARG A 7 -6.82 21.02 23.69
N LEU A 8 -5.84 20.81 24.57
CA LEU A 8 -4.80 19.80 24.38
C LEU A 8 -5.50 18.45 24.16
N ILE A 9 -5.28 17.85 22.99
CA ILE A 9 -5.64 16.46 22.69
C ILE A 9 -4.32 15.69 22.47
N PRO A 10 -4.16 14.48 23.05
CA PRO A 10 -2.88 14.01 23.58
C PRO A 10 -2.07 13.13 22.60
N SER A 11 -0.74 13.25 22.70
CA SER A 11 0.34 12.24 22.65
C SER A 11 0.21 10.88 21.91
N LEU A 12 -0.70 10.67 20.96
CA LEU A 12 -0.78 9.42 20.18
C LEU A 12 0.03 9.46 18.87
N LEU A 13 0.37 10.66 18.38
CA LEU A 13 1.15 10.87 17.15
C LEU A 13 2.65 10.52 17.30
N LEU A 14 3.17 10.45 18.51
CA LEU A 14 4.59 10.21 18.76
C LEU A 14 4.95 8.72 18.77
N THR A 15 4.03 7.85 19.19
CA THR A 15 4.27 6.40 19.25
C THR A 15 4.24 5.75 17.87
N PHE A 16 3.46 6.27 16.92
CA PHE A 16 3.43 5.77 15.53
C PHE A 16 4.73 6.06 14.76
N ASN A 17 5.43 7.15 15.09
CA ASN A 17 6.63 7.56 14.37
C ASN A 17 7.89 6.78 14.77
N PHE A 18 7.96 6.23 15.98
CA PHE A 18 9.22 5.69 16.50
C PHE A 18 9.53 4.24 16.06
N GLU A 19 8.52 3.37 15.93
CA GLU A 19 8.74 2.02 15.34
C GLU A 19 8.92 2.08 13.82
N PHE A 20 8.27 3.04 13.15
CA PHE A 20 8.32 3.20 11.69
C PHE A 20 9.74 3.53 11.19
N ILE A 21 10.44 4.45 11.87
CA ILE A 21 11.78 4.93 11.48
C ILE A 21 12.84 3.81 11.45
N MET A 22 12.68 2.74 12.25
CA MET A 22 13.69 1.68 12.39
C MET A 22 13.73 0.67 11.24
N THR A 23 12.87 0.79 10.23
CA THR A 23 12.82 -0.11 9.06
C THR A 23 13.40 0.47 7.75
N PHE A 24 13.86 1.71 7.73
CA PHE A 24 14.28 2.42 6.49
C PHE A 24 15.77 2.37 6.16
N SER A 25 16.55 1.44 6.72
CA SER A 25 18.02 1.50 6.70
C SER A 25 18.70 1.52 5.31
N ASN A 26 17.96 1.36 4.20
CA ASN A 26 18.50 1.37 2.84
C ASN A 26 17.82 2.38 1.88
N PHE A 27 16.91 3.25 2.33
CA PHE A 27 16.24 4.18 1.41
C PHE A 27 17.11 5.42 1.10
N SER A 28 17.41 5.66 -0.18
CA SER A 28 18.01 6.91 -0.64
C SER A 28 16.91 7.89 -1.10
N PRO A 29 16.82 9.12 -0.53
CA PRO A 29 15.77 10.09 -0.85
C PRO A 29 15.75 10.56 -2.31
N THR A 30 16.75 10.19 -3.11
CA THR A 30 16.83 10.53 -4.54
C THR A 30 16.26 9.45 -5.46
N GLN A 31 15.94 8.26 -4.97
CA GLN A 31 15.41 7.18 -5.81
C GLN A 31 13.89 7.29 -5.92
N PRO A 32 13.31 7.41 -7.12
CA PRO A 32 11.87 7.48 -7.29
C PRO A 32 11.22 6.15 -6.84
N VAL A 33 10.08 6.27 -6.17
CA VAL A 33 9.30 5.13 -5.71
C VAL A 33 7.88 5.16 -6.30
N ILE A 34 7.27 3.98 -6.36
CA ILE A 34 5.89 3.77 -6.75
C ILE A 34 5.07 3.43 -5.51
N LEU A 35 3.92 4.07 -5.38
CA LEU A 35 2.93 3.77 -4.35
C LEU A 35 1.85 2.84 -4.93
N GLY A 36 1.76 1.63 -4.42
CA GLY A 36 0.67 0.70 -4.69
C GLY A 36 -0.51 0.99 -3.78
N PHE A 37 -1.72 0.99 -4.35
CA PHE A 37 -2.96 1.19 -3.62
C PHE A 37 -4.01 0.17 -4.06
N ASP A 38 -4.43 -0.69 -3.13
CA ASP A 38 -5.56 -1.61 -3.30
C ASP A 38 -6.78 -1.07 -2.55
N PRO A 39 -7.71 -0.37 -3.23
CA PRO A 39 -8.84 0.28 -2.58
C PRO A 39 -9.96 -0.70 -2.22
N GLY A 40 -10.27 -0.84 -0.93
CA GLY A 40 -11.46 -1.52 -0.47
C GLY A 40 -12.53 -0.58 0.07
N LYS A 41 -13.64 -1.17 0.52
CA LYS A 41 -14.77 -0.46 1.15
C LYS A 41 -14.47 -0.11 2.61
N ASP A 42 -13.95 -1.08 3.36
CA ASP A 42 -13.74 -0.97 4.80
C ASP A 42 -12.25 -0.81 5.16
N LYS A 43 -11.37 -1.37 4.33
CA LYS A 43 -9.91 -1.35 4.46
C LYS A 43 -9.26 -1.20 3.09
N CYS A 44 -8.05 -0.68 3.06
CA CYS A 44 -7.25 -0.55 1.85
C CYS A 44 -5.84 -1.09 2.08
N GLY A 45 -5.24 -1.65 1.03
CA GLY A 45 -3.83 -2.00 0.99
C GLY A 45 -2.97 -0.85 0.48
N LEU A 46 -1.83 -0.63 1.11
CA LEU A 46 -0.80 0.32 0.68
C LEU A 46 0.54 -0.40 0.59
N ALA A 47 1.35 -0.02 -0.40
CA ALA A 47 2.73 -0.47 -0.53
C ALA A 47 3.60 0.62 -1.18
N VAL A 48 4.87 0.73 -0.78
CA VAL A 48 5.85 1.62 -1.41
C VAL A 48 7.04 0.78 -1.87
N MET A 49 7.36 0.86 -3.16
CA MET A 49 8.41 0.06 -3.77
C MET A 49 9.26 0.91 -4.73
N GLY A 50 10.57 0.71 -4.71
CA GLY A 50 11.49 1.33 -5.66
C GLY A 50 11.40 0.71 -7.05
N LEU A 51 11.93 1.39 -8.06
CA LEU A 51 12.04 0.85 -9.42
C LEU A 51 12.97 -0.38 -9.51
N ASP A 52 13.86 -0.53 -8.53
CA ASP A 52 14.71 -1.70 -8.29
C ASP A 52 13.96 -2.89 -7.67
N ARG A 53 12.64 -2.76 -7.48
CA ARG A 53 11.74 -3.75 -6.84
C ARG A 53 12.01 -3.96 -5.36
N GLN A 54 12.78 -3.07 -4.72
CA GLN A 54 12.94 -3.08 -3.28
C GLN A 54 11.66 -2.56 -2.61
N LEU A 55 11.08 -3.37 -1.72
CA LEU A 55 9.90 -3.01 -0.93
C LEU A 55 10.32 -2.21 0.30
N TYR A 56 9.85 -0.97 0.41
CA TYR A 56 10.18 -0.06 1.52
C TYR A 56 9.10 -0.02 2.59
N TYR A 57 7.84 -0.20 2.20
CA TYR A 57 6.71 -0.16 3.12
C TYR A 57 5.54 -0.96 2.55
N HIS A 58 4.74 -1.56 3.43
CA HIS A 58 3.41 -2.06 3.09
C HIS A 58 2.55 -2.18 4.34
N GLN A 59 1.25 -1.87 4.23
CA GLN A 59 0.31 -1.94 5.35
C GLN A 59 -1.14 -2.03 4.85
N VAL A 60 -1.98 -2.71 5.64
CA VAL A 60 -3.44 -2.61 5.51
C VAL A 60 -3.93 -1.55 6.48
N VAL A 61 -4.67 -0.56 5.97
CA VAL A 61 -5.23 0.55 6.75
C VAL A 61 -6.75 0.57 6.63
N PRO A 62 -7.48 1.10 7.63
CA PRO A 62 -8.90 1.42 7.45
C PRO A 62 -9.12 2.38 6.28
N SER A 63 -10.21 2.21 5.52
CA SER A 63 -10.48 3.07 4.35
C SER A 63 -10.57 4.56 4.72
N LEU A 64 -11.06 4.89 5.91
CA LEU A 64 -11.14 6.28 6.39
C LEU A 64 -9.76 6.92 6.64
N GLU A 65 -8.72 6.12 6.85
CA GLU A 65 -7.35 6.58 7.11
C GLU A 65 -6.47 6.57 5.85
N ALA A 66 -6.98 6.04 4.74
CA ALA A 66 -6.19 5.79 3.53
C ALA A 66 -5.56 7.06 2.96
N ILE A 67 -6.33 8.15 2.81
CA ILE A 67 -5.84 9.40 2.20
C ILE A 67 -4.78 10.05 3.08
N THR A 68 -5.05 10.17 4.39
CA THR A 68 -4.07 10.67 5.36
C THR A 68 -2.77 9.86 5.36
N THR A 69 -2.88 8.53 5.26
CA THR A 69 -1.70 7.66 5.19
C THR A 69 -0.95 7.85 3.88
N ILE A 70 -1.65 8.02 2.76
CA ILE A 70 -1.05 8.31 1.45
C ILE A 70 -0.27 9.63 1.50
N ASP A 71 -0.85 10.70 2.05
CA ASP A 71 -0.15 11.98 2.18
C ASP A 71 1.07 11.88 3.10
N PHE A 72 0.96 11.14 4.21
CA PHE A 72 2.11 10.87 5.06
C PHE A 72 3.24 10.15 4.31
N LEU A 73 2.92 9.09 3.56
CA LEU A 73 3.91 8.35 2.77
C LEU A 73 4.58 9.24 1.71
N ARG A 74 3.82 10.15 1.09
CA ARG A 74 4.35 11.11 0.10
C ARG A 74 5.29 12.15 0.71
N GLN A 75 5.19 12.43 2.01
CA GLN A 75 6.15 13.27 2.71
C GLN A 75 7.45 12.53 3.06
N GLN A 76 7.38 11.20 3.23
CA GLN A 76 8.54 10.38 3.58
C GLN A 76 9.29 9.86 2.35
N PHE A 77 8.60 9.68 1.22
CA PHE A 77 9.16 9.14 0.00
C PHE A 77 8.85 10.03 -1.22
N PRO A 78 9.77 10.11 -2.21
CA PRO A 78 9.58 10.81 -3.47
C PRO A 78 8.66 9.97 -4.40
N VAL A 79 7.39 9.85 -4.01
CA VAL A 79 6.37 9.12 -4.77
C VAL A 79 6.03 9.91 -6.02
N SER A 80 6.43 9.40 -7.19
CA SER A 80 6.12 10.02 -8.48
C SER A 80 4.87 9.46 -9.17
N LEU A 81 4.42 8.27 -8.73
CA LEU A 81 3.35 7.52 -9.35
C LEU A 81 2.61 6.68 -8.30
N MET A 82 1.28 6.68 -8.38
CA MET A 82 0.43 5.68 -7.76
C MET A 82 -0.06 4.65 -8.77
N VAL A 83 0.11 3.38 -8.44
CA VAL A 83 -0.55 2.28 -9.13
C VAL A 83 -1.74 1.86 -8.29
N MET A 84 -2.94 1.97 -8.87
CA MET A 84 -4.18 1.69 -8.18
C MET A 84 -4.92 0.52 -8.83
N GLY A 85 -5.49 -0.32 -7.98
CA GLY A 85 -6.38 -1.39 -8.38
C GLY A 85 -7.60 -0.91 -9.17
N ASN A 86 -8.00 -1.66 -10.21
CA ASN A 86 -9.19 -1.39 -11.02
C ASN A 86 -10.45 -2.15 -10.55
N GLN A 87 -10.69 -2.21 -9.24
CA GLN A 87 -11.93 -2.78 -8.67
C GLN A 87 -13.16 -1.91 -8.94
N THR A 88 -14.34 -2.41 -8.56
CA THR A 88 -15.64 -1.74 -8.68
C THR A 88 -15.67 -0.35 -8.01
N THR A 89 -14.86 -0.14 -6.97
CA THR A 89 -14.77 1.12 -6.22
C THR A 89 -13.78 2.13 -6.82
N ALA A 90 -13.04 1.76 -7.87
CA ALA A 90 -11.92 2.55 -8.39
C ALA A 90 -12.32 3.97 -8.84
N LYS A 91 -13.48 4.14 -9.47
CA LYS A 91 -13.94 5.48 -9.90
C LYS A 91 -14.14 6.44 -8.72
N ARG A 92 -14.76 5.95 -7.65
CA ARG A 92 -15.00 6.72 -6.43
C ARG A 92 -13.67 7.10 -5.78
N TRP A 93 -12.78 6.13 -5.62
CA TRP A 93 -11.48 6.37 -5.01
C TRP A 93 -10.63 7.36 -5.80
N LYS A 94 -10.60 7.23 -7.13
CA LYS A 94 -9.90 8.18 -7.99
C LYS A 94 -10.44 9.61 -7.81
N GLN A 95 -11.75 9.77 -7.74
CA GLN A 95 -12.37 11.08 -7.48
C GLN A 95 -11.98 11.63 -6.10
N GLN A 96 -12.06 10.82 -5.05
CA GLN A 96 -11.68 11.23 -3.69
C GLN A 96 -10.21 11.64 -3.62
N LEU A 97 -9.31 10.85 -4.21
CA LEU A 97 -7.88 11.15 -4.27
C LEU A 97 -7.61 12.48 -5.01
N HIS A 98 -8.31 12.75 -6.12
CA HIS A 98 -8.19 14.03 -6.82
C HIS A 98 -8.69 15.24 -6.02
N GLN A 99 -9.67 15.04 -5.13
CA GLN A 99 -10.30 16.11 -4.36
C GLN A 99 -9.58 16.40 -3.04
N GLU A 100 -9.07 15.37 -2.38
CA GLU A 100 -8.62 15.42 -0.99
C GLU A 100 -7.08 15.44 -0.86
N LEU A 101 -6.32 14.95 -1.85
CA LEU A 101 -4.86 15.02 -1.80
C LEU A 101 -4.38 16.47 -1.94
N VAL A 102 -3.40 16.83 -1.09
CA VAL A 102 -2.81 18.19 -1.07
C VAL A 102 -2.17 18.55 -2.42
N GLU A 103 -1.47 17.60 -3.02
CA GLU A 103 -0.83 17.75 -4.32
C GLU A 103 -1.34 16.70 -5.30
N PRO A 104 -1.53 17.03 -6.59
CA PRO A 104 -1.91 16.06 -7.60
C PRO A 104 -0.94 14.88 -7.67
N LEU A 105 -1.46 13.68 -7.88
CA LEU A 105 -0.68 12.46 -8.03
C LEU A 105 -1.08 11.76 -9.33
N ASN A 106 -0.08 11.32 -10.09
CA ASN A 106 -0.32 10.50 -11.27
C ASN A 106 -0.83 9.13 -10.82
N ILE A 107 -2.02 8.74 -11.30
CA ILE A 107 -2.66 7.47 -10.95
C ILE A 107 -2.81 6.62 -12.21
N VAL A 108 -2.19 5.44 -12.20
CA VAL A 108 -2.34 4.42 -13.24
C VAL A 108 -3.19 3.27 -12.70
N LEU A 109 -4.23 2.89 -13.45
CA LEU A 109 -5.07 1.74 -13.09
C LEU A 109 -4.46 0.44 -13.63
N VAL A 110 -4.40 -0.58 -12.78
CA VAL A 110 -3.91 -1.91 -13.14
C VAL A 110 -4.99 -2.96 -12.91
N ASP A 111 -5.17 -3.84 -13.90
CA ASP A 111 -6.13 -4.95 -13.84
C ASP A 111 -5.73 -5.97 -12.75
N GLU A 112 -6.73 -6.41 -11.99
CA GLU A 112 -6.64 -7.15 -10.75
C GLU A 112 -7.08 -8.61 -10.84
N ARG A 113 -7.45 -9.11 -12.02
CA ARG A 113 -7.93 -10.49 -12.16
C ARG A 113 -7.05 -11.49 -11.36
N TYR A 114 -7.69 -12.22 -10.45
CA TYR A 114 -7.12 -13.24 -9.55
C TYR A 114 -6.13 -12.75 -8.47
N SER A 115 -6.10 -11.44 -8.16
CA SER A 115 -5.16 -10.85 -7.19
C SER A 115 -5.25 -11.45 -5.78
N THR A 116 -6.46 -11.80 -5.31
CA THR A 116 -6.61 -12.34 -3.94
C THR A 116 -5.98 -13.73 -3.78
N LEU A 117 -6.05 -14.60 -4.78
CA LEU A 117 -5.42 -15.93 -4.69
C LEU A 117 -3.90 -15.79 -4.76
N GLU A 118 -3.41 -14.99 -5.70
CA GLU A 118 -1.98 -14.69 -5.84
C GLU A 118 -1.41 -14.04 -4.56
N ALA A 119 -2.16 -13.12 -3.94
CA ALA A 119 -1.77 -12.48 -2.68
C ALA A 119 -1.68 -13.49 -1.52
N ARG A 120 -2.52 -14.53 -1.50
CA ARG A 120 -2.43 -15.60 -0.48
C ARG A 120 -1.16 -16.42 -0.66
N ASP A 121 -0.82 -16.76 -1.89
CA ASP A 121 0.42 -17.49 -2.18
C ASP A 121 1.64 -16.62 -1.85
N ARG A 122 1.61 -15.35 -2.23
CA ARG A 122 2.65 -14.36 -1.92
C ARG A 122 2.82 -14.16 -0.40
N TYR A 123 1.74 -14.16 0.37
CA TYR A 123 1.79 -14.12 1.83
C TYR A 123 2.65 -15.25 2.39
N TRP A 124 2.45 -16.49 1.92
CA TRP A 124 3.22 -17.63 2.43
C TRP A 124 4.67 -17.67 1.94
N GLN A 125 5.00 -16.98 0.85
CA GLN A 125 6.40 -16.75 0.44
C GLN A 125 7.09 -15.74 1.37
N MET A 126 6.42 -14.64 1.73
CA MET A 126 6.95 -13.61 2.62
C MET A 126 7.01 -14.07 4.09
N TYR A 127 6.01 -14.83 4.52
CA TYR A 127 5.85 -15.32 5.89
C TYR A 127 5.67 -16.85 5.89
N PRO A 128 6.77 -17.62 5.74
CA PRO A 128 6.68 -19.07 5.68
C PRO A 128 5.92 -19.67 6.88
N PRO A 129 5.04 -20.65 6.66
CA PRO A 129 4.19 -21.21 7.72
C PRO A 129 5.04 -21.90 8.80
N LYS A 130 4.65 -21.68 10.05
CA LYS A 130 5.31 -22.24 11.24
C LYS A 130 4.36 -23.19 11.98
N GLY A 131 4.91 -24.09 12.80
CA GLY A 131 4.13 -25.00 13.65
C GLY A 131 3.15 -25.88 12.86
N LEU A 132 1.92 -26.03 13.39
CA LEU A 132 0.87 -26.87 12.79
C LEU A 132 0.45 -26.41 11.39
N THR A 133 0.54 -25.12 11.08
CA THR A 133 0.22 -24.58 9.75
C THR A 133 1.12 -25.15 8.66
N LYS A 134 2.34 -25.60 9.01
CA LYS A 134 3.26 -26.26 8.08
C LYS A 134 2.74 -27.62 7.60
N LEU A 135 1.95 -28.31 8.42
CA LEU A 135 1.37 -29.61 8.09
C LEU A 135 0.14 -29.50 7.17
N LEU A 136 -0.49 -28.33 7.11
CA LEU A 136 -1.62 -28.08 6.22
C LEU A 136 -1.14 -27.94 4.77
N PRO A 137 -1.81 -28.56 3.78
CA PRO A 137 -1.56 -28.31 2.36
C PRO A 137 -1.74 -26.83 2.01
N GLN A 138 -0.93 -26.30 1.09
CA GLN A 138 -0.88 -24.87 0.77
C GLN A 138 -2.26 -24.27 0.45
N GLY A 139 -3.07 -24.95 -0.38
CA GLY A 139 -4.41 -24.48 -0.74
C GLY A 139 -5.39 -24.38 0.43
N MET A 140 -5.12 -25.05 1.56
CA MET A 140 -5.94 -24.99 2.77
C MET A 140 -5.45 -23.93 3.77
N ARG A 141 -4.28 -23.33 3.53
CA ARG A 141 -3.70 -22.35 4.44
C ARG A 141 -4.41 -21.00 4.26
N GLN A 142 -4.91 -20.45 5.35
CA GLN A 142 -5.52 -19.12 5.37
C GLN A 142 -4.59 -18.13 6.07
N PRO A 143 -4.22 -17.00 5.43
CA PRO A 143 -3.47 -15.96 6.09
C PRO A 143 -4.22 -15.49 7.36
N PRO A 144 -3.54 -15.37 8.52
CA PRO A 144 -4.16 -14.92 9.76
C PRO A 144 -4.43 -13.40 9.80
N ARG A 145 -4.14 -12.67 8.71
CA ARG A 145 -4.35 -11.23 8.58
C ARG A 145 -4.92 -10.86 7.21
N PRO A 146 -5.58 -9.69 7.08
CA PRO A 146 -5.81 -9.05 5.79
C PRO A 146 -4.55 -9.02 4.93
N ILE A 147 -4.70 -9.19 3.60
CA ILE A 147 -3.59 -9.28 2.64
C ILE A 147 -3.70 -8.22 1.53
N ASP A 148 -4.54 -7.21 1.73
CA ASP A 148 -4.78 -6.13 0.78
C ASP A 148 -3.47 -5.35 0.48
N ASP A 149 -2.58 -5.24 1.47
CA ASP A 149 -1.22 -4.70 1.32
C ASP A 149 -0.38 -5.52 0.34
N ILE A 150 -0.53 -6.84 0.33
CA ILE A 150 0.14 -7.74 -0.61
C ILE A 150 -0.46 -7.59 -2.00
N VAL A 151 -1.78 -7.37 -2.12
CA VAL A 151 -2.39 -7.00 -3.39
C VAL A 151 -1.75 -5.69 -3.92
N ALA A 152 -1.56 -4.68 -3.05
CA ALA A 152 -0.88 -3.44 -3.42
C ALA A 152 0.56 -3.66 -3.91
N ILE A 153 1.31 -4.59 -3.30
CA ILE A 153 2.64 -5.02 -3.78
C ILE A 153 2.54 -5.60 -5.20
N LEU A 154 1.64 -6.57 -5.41
CA LEU A 154 1.46 -7.25 -6.70
C LEU A 154 1.03 -6.27 -7.82
N LEU A 155 0.23 -5.26 -7.48
CA LEU A 155 -0.15 -4.20 -8.42
C LEU A 155 1.09 -3.45 -8.95
N ILE A 156 2.02 -3.07 -8.07
CA ILE A 156 3.27 -2.42 -8.47
C ILE A 156 4.12 -3.37 -9.33
N GLU A 157 4.28 -4.63 -8.92
CA GLU A 157 5.07 -5.62 -9.66
C GLU A 157 4.50 -5.83 -11.07
N ARG A 158 3.18 -5.94 -11.21
CA ARG A 158 2.48 -6.05 -12.51
C ARG A 158 2.71 -4.82 -13.37
N TYR A 159 2.66 -3.62 -12.79
CA TYR A 159 2.97 -2.38 -13.51
C TYR A 159 4.41 -2.37 -14.03
N LEU A 160 5.38 -2.68 -13.16
CA LEU A 160 6.80 -2.73 -13.54
C LEU A 160 7.07 -3.77 -14.62
N ASN A 161 6.44 -4.94 -14.54
CA ASN A 161 6.59 -5.98 -15.56
C ASN A 161 6.12 -5.48 -16.94
N ARG A 162 4.99 -4.76 -17.02
CA ARG A 162 4.50 -4.19 -18.29
C ARG A 162 5.44 -3.16 -18.91
N LEU A 163 6.28 -2.50 -18.13
CA LEU A 163 7.30 -1.57 -18.64
C LEU A 163 8.52 -2.30 -19.24
N THR A 164 8.73 -3.56 -18.87
CA THR A 164 9.87 -4.37 -19.31
C THR A 164 9.52 -5.38 -20.41
N GLU A 165 8.23 -5.65 -20.67
CA GLU A 165 7.82 -6.51 -21.78
C GLU A 165 8.11 -5.83 -23.13
N PRO A 166 8.83 -6.49 -24.07
CA PRO A 166 8.92 -6.00 -25.42
C PRO A 166 7.54 -6.00 -26.06
N VAL A 167 7.14 -4.89 -26.68
CA VAL A 167 5.92 -4.82 -27.51
C VAL A 167 6.11 -5.77 -28.69
N ASN A 168 5.64 -7.01 -28.56
CA ASN A 168 5.53 -7.93 -29.67
C ASN A 168 4.52 -7.33 -30.66
N SER A 169 5.07 -6.75 -31.73
CA SER A 169 4.37 -6.10 -32.85
C SER A 169 4.03 -7.13 -33.92
#